data_AF-X1R4H5-F1
#
_entry.id   AF-X1R4H5-F1
#
_cell.length_a   1.000
_cell.length_b   1.000
_cell.length_c   1.000
_cell.angle_alpha   90.00
_cell.angle_beta   90.00
_cell.angle_gamma   90.00
#
_symmetry.space_group_name_H-M   'P 1'
#
loop_
_entity.id
_entity.type
_entity.pdbx_description
1 polymer ?
#
loop_
_entity_poly.entity_id
_entity_poly.type
_entity_poly.pdbx_seq_one_letter_code
_entity_poly.pdbx_strand_id
1 'polypeptide(L)'
;NPAPLFSLGASQQLGKALVFFNWKGLNVVREYVVPSNPDTIPQQTQRNYLRNAVARIHAAQADAAHPLALIDQTAYAAWQVSFRQLPPGLIRHAGTPSSNV
;
A
#
# COMPACT_ATOMS: atom_id res chain seq x y z
N ASN A 1 12.76 17.18 -44.11
CA ASN A 1 12.15 16.13 -43.26
C ASN A 1 12.82 16.15 -41.88
N PRO A 2 12.49 17.08 -40.97
CA PRO A 2 13.12 17.16 -39.66
C PRO A 2 12.39 16.28 -38.62
N ALA A 3 13.10 15.22 -38.24
CA ALA A 3 13.13 14.45 -37.00
C ALA A 3 11.87 14.41 -36.08
N PRO A 4 11.16 13.27 -35.97
CA PRO A 4 10.03 13.06 -35.05
C PRO A 4 10.39 13.15 -33.56
N LEU A 5 11.68 13.22 -33.21
CA LEU A 5 12.17 13.22 -31.83
C LEU A 5 12.23 14.63 -31.20
N PHE A 6 12.35 15.70 -32.00
CA PHE A 6 12.36 17.10 -31.54
C PHE A 6 11.08 17.85 -31.88
N SER A 7 10.04 17.10 -32.27
CA SER A 7 8.70 17.64 -32.54
C SER A 7 7.96 17.94 -31.22
N LEU A 8 7.12 18.97 -31.23
CA LEU A 8 6.27 19.44 -30.11
C LEU A 8 5.25 18.40 -29.59
N GLY A 9 5.29 17.17 -30.09
CA GLY A 9 4.48 16.04 -29.64
C GLY A 9 5.26 14.74 -29.46
N ALA A 10 6.59 14.80 -29.37
CA ALA A 10 7.39 13.60 -29.14
C ALA A 10 7.06 13.00 -27.76
N SER A 11 6.51 11.80 -27.78
CA SER A 11 6.43 10.89 -26.64
C SER A 11 7.30 9.68 -26.95
N GLN A 12 7.95 9.07 -25.94
CA GLN A 12 8.69 7.78 -25.94
C GLN A 12 10.09 7.93 -25.29
N GLN A 13 10.71 6.80 -24.93
CA GLN A 13 12.08 6.79 -24.39
C GLN A 13 13.13 6.81 -25.50
N LEU A 14 14.21 7.56 -25.28
CA LEU A 14 15.42 7.52 -26.08
C LEU A 14 16.51 6.78 -25.32
N GLY A 15 16.95 5.63 -25.85
CA GLY A 15 18.17 4.95 -25.41
C GLY A 15 18.25 4.57 -23.93
N LYS A 16 17.11 4.47 -23.21
CA LYS A 16 17.08 4.31 -21.73
C LYS A 16 17.84 5.43 -20.99
N ALA A 17 17.92 6.61 -21.59
CA ALA A 17 18.56 7.77 -20.99
C ALA A 17 17.53 8.88 -20.75
N LEU A 18 16.65 9.12 -21.70
CA LEU A 18 15.67 10.20 -21.65
C LEU A 18 14.26 9.70 -21.96
N VAL A 19 13.25 10.29 -21.35
CA VAL A 19 11.83 10.02 -21.64
C VAL A 19 11.15 11.34 -21.94
N PHE A 20 10.60 11.44 -23.17
CA PHE A 20 9.80 12.58 -23.61
C PHE A 20 8.33 12.29 -23.34
N PHE A 21 7.62 13.26 -22.74
CA PHE A 21 6.19 13.18 -22.50
C PHE A 21 5.59 14.57 -22.26
N ASN A 22 4.27 14.69 -22.44
CA ASN A 22 3.54 15.89 -22.07
C ASN A 22 3.16 15.85 -20.58
N TRP A 23 3.49 16.92 -19.85
CA TRP A 23 3.09 17.11 -18.45
C TRP A 23 2.40 18.45 -18.29
N LYS A 24 1.09 18.40 -17.97
CA LYS A 24 0.27 19.61 -17.75
C LYS A 24 0.38 20.65 -18.89
N GLY A 25 0.37 20.18 -20.13
CA GLY A 25 0.46 21.04 -21.32
C GLY A 25 1.88 21.49 -21.70
N LEU A 26 2.92 21.04 -20.98
CA LEU A 26 4.32 21.29 -21.31
C LEU A 26 4.98 20.03 -21.86
N ASN A 27 5.77 20.20 -22.94
CA ASN A 27 6.66 19.14 -23.43
C ASN A 27 7.88 19.06 -22.50
N VAL A 28 7.97 17.98 -21.73
CA VAL A 28 9.04 17.79 -20.75
C VAL A 28 9.88 16.58 -21.08
N VAL A 29 11.15 16.66 -20.68
CA VAL A 29 12.10 15.56 -20.75
C VAL A 29 12.53 15.22 -19.33
N ARG A 30 12.51 13.92 -19.00
CA ARG A 30 13.08 13.42 -17.75
C ARG A 30 14.16 12.39 -18.03
N GLU A 31 15.09 12.27 -17.10
CA GLU A 31 16.03 11.15 -17.07
C GLU A 31 15.26 9.84 -16.87
N TYR A 32 15.68 8.81 -17.61
CA TYR A 32 15.19 7.46 -17.41
C TYR A 32 15.86 6.89 -16.15
N VAL A 33 15.13 6.96 -15.04
CA VAL A 33 15.54 6.33 -13.78
C VAL A 33 14.71 5.07 -13.59
N VAL A 34 15.36 3.91 -13.54
CA VAL A 34 14.75 2.69 -12.99
C VAL A 34 14.94 2.78 -11.48
N PRO A 35 13.87 2.89 -10.68
CA PRO A 35 14.01 2.88 -9.23
C PRO A 35 14.63 1.55 -8.81
N SER A 36 15.73 1.59 -8.06
CA SER A 36 16.24 0.35 -7.46
C SER A 36 15.21 -0.15 -6.45
N ASN A 37 14.80 -1.41 -6.57
CA ASN A 37 14.18 -2.14 -5.48
C ASN A 37 15.09 -3.29 -5.08
N PRO A 38 16.16 -3.03 -4.31
CA PRO A 38 17.07 -4.08 -3.89
C PRO A 38 16.36 -5.08 -2.97
N ASP A 39 16.87 -6.31 -2.88
CA ASP A 39 16.37 -7.32 -1.94
C ASP A 39 17.29 -7.39 -0.71
N THR A 40 17.44 -6.26 -0.01
CA THR A 40 18.36 -6.17 1.14
C THR A 40 17.87 -6.97 2.34
N ILE A 41 18.81 -7.36 3.22
CA ILE A 41 18.49 -8.05 4.49
C ILE A 41 17.46 -7.28 5.33
N PRO A 42 17.60 -5.94 5.57
CA PRO A 42 16.59 -5.20 6.32
C PRO A 42 15.18 -5.22 5.68
N GLN A 43 15.08 -5.16 4.35
CA GLN A 43 13.79 -5.23 3.67
C GLN A 43 13.20 -6.64 3.75
N GLN A 44 14.03 -7.68 3.65
CA GLN A 44 13.60 -9.07 3.86
C GLN A 44 13.09 -9.27 5.28
N THR A 45 13.76 -8.71 6.29
CA THR A 45 13.31 -8.75 7.69
C THR A 45 11.90 -8.18 7.84
N GLN A 46 11.63 -6.99 7.27
CA GLN A 46 10.29 -6.39 7.32
C GLN A 46 9.24 -7.24 6.57
N ARG A 47 9.58 -7.74 5.38
CA ARG A 47 8.70 -8.65 4.64
C ARG A 47 8.40 -9.93 5.43
N ASN A 48 9.40 -10.48 6.12
CA ASN A 48 9.26 -11.69 6.91
C ASN A 48 8.40 -11.47 8.16
N TYR A 49 8.48 -10.31 8.82
CA TYR A 49 7.55 -9.97 9.89
C TYR A 49 6.10 -10.00 9.42
N LEU A 50 5.81 -9.38 8.27
CA LEU A 50 4.46 -9.39 7.72
C LEU A 50 4.00 -10.80 7.33
N ARG A 51 4.86 -11.57 6.64
CA ARG A 51 4.55 -12.96 6.26
C ARG A 51 4.26 -13.83 7.48
N ASN A 52 5.08 -13.72 8.52
CA ASN A 52 4.90 -14.48 9.76
C ASN A 52 3.62 -14.08 10.50
N ALA A 53 3.29 -12.79 10.53
CA ALA A 53 2.04 -12.31 11.13
C ALA A 53 0.82 -12.86 10.40
N VAL A 54 0.79 -12.77 9.07
CA VAL A 54 -0.31 -13.30 8.24
C VAL A 54 -0.44 -14.81 8.38
N ALA A 55 0.67 -15.55 8.38
CA ALA A 55 0.66 -16.99 8.58
C ALA A 55 0.03 -17.39 9.93
N ARG A 56 0.36 -16.65 11.01
CA ARG A 56 -0.25 -16.86 12.33
C ARG A 56 -1.74 -16.56 12.35
N ILE A 57 -2.17 -15.50 11.67
CA ILE A 57 -3.60 -15.16 11.54
C ILE A 57 -4.35 -16.29 10.81
N HIS A 58 -3.82 -16.78 9.69
CA HIS A 58 -4.44 -17.89 8.96
C HIS A 58 -4.48 -19.17 9.79
N ALA A 59 -3.43 -19.47 10.56
CA ALA A 59 -3.42 -20.62 11.47
C ALA A 59 -4.51 -20.50 12.54
N ALA A 60 -4.69 -19.32 13.14
CA ALA A 60 -5.76 -19.07 14.11
C ALA A 60 -7.15 -19.16 13.49
N GLN A 61 -7.33 -18.67 12.25
CA GLN A 61 -8.59 -18.79 11.52
C GLN A 61 -8.94 -20.24 11.15
N ALA A 62 -7.94 -21.08 10.94
CA ALA A 62 -8.10 -22.48 10.57
C ALA A 62 -8.16 -23.44 11.79
N ASP A 63 -7.99 -22.93 13.02
CA ASP A 63 -8.05 -23.75 14.22
C ASP A 63 -9.47 -24.29 14.44
N ALA A 64 -9.66 -25.59 14.22
CA ALA A 64 -10.93 -26.27 14.42
C ALA A 64 -11.28 -26.49 15.90
N ALA A 65 -10.29 -26.45 16.80
CA ALA A 65 -10.51 -26.60 18.25
C ALA A 65 -10.99 -25.28 18.87
N HIS A 66 -10.58 -24.14 18.32
CA HIS A 66 -10.97 -22.80 18.78
C HIS A 66 -11.40 -21.91 17.60
N PRO A 67 -12.53 -22.23 16.94
CA PRO A 67 -12.95 -21.48 15.76
C PRO A 67 -13.32 -20.04 16.12
N LEU A 68 -12.98 -19.09 15.25
CA LEU A 68 -13.50 -17.72 15.36
C LEU A 68 -15.02 -17.76 15.20
N ALA A 69 -15.75 -17.36 16.25
CA ALA A 69 -17.20 -17.39 16.21
C ALA A 69 -17.75 -16.34 15.22
N LEU A 70 -18.98 -16.53 14.75
CA LEU A 70 -19.69 -15.55 13.92
C LEU A 70 -19.69 -14.14 14.55
N ILE A 71 -19.73 -14.08 15.89
CA ILE A 71 -19.68 -12.85 16.67
C ILE A 71 -18.34 -12.14 16.51
N ASP A 72 -17.21 -12.86 16.53
CA ASP A 72 -15.88 -12.27 16.37
C ASP A 72 -15.68 -11.70 14.97
N GLN A 73 -16.16 -12.45 13.96
CA GLN A 73 -16.06 -12.05 12.56
C GLN A 73 -16.93 -10.83 12.25
N THR A 74 -18.15 -10.77 12.78
CA THR A 74 -19.06 -9.62 12.61
C THR A 74 -18.58 -8.41 13.40
N ALA A 75 -18.05 -8.57 14.61
CA ALA A 75 -17.45 -7.49 15.40
C ALA A 75 -16.24 -6.87 14.68
N TYR A 76 -15.37 -7.69 14.10
CA TYR A 76 -14.22 -7.20 13.34
C TYR A 76 -14.64 -6.44 12.06
N ALA A 77 -15.61 -6.97 11.32
CA ALA A 77 -16.16 -6.32 10.14
C ALA A 77 -16.82 -4.97 10.48
N ALA A 78 -17.59 -4.89 11.57
CA ALA A 78 -18.24 -3.67 12.04
C ALA A 78 -17.21 -2.60 12.45
N TRP A 79 -16.12 -3.00 13.11
CA TRP A 79 -15.04 -2.08 13.48
C TRP A 79 -14.33 -1.48 12.26
N GLN A 80 -14.02 -2.30 11.24
CA GLN A 80 -13.40 -1.81 10.01
C GLN A 80 -14.26 -0.78 9.26
N VAL A 81 -15.57 -1.02 9.18
CA VAL A 81 -16.52 -0.08 8.55
C VAL A 81 -16.59 1.22 9.35
N SER A 82 -16.61 1.13 10.68
CA SER A 82 -16.62 2.30 11.57
C SER A 82 -15.36 3.15 11.45
N PHE A 83 -14.17 2.54 11.34
CA PHE A 83 -12.90 3.25 11.17
C PHE A 83 -12.82 4.01 9.83
N ARG A 84 -13.39 3.44 8.76
CA ARG A 84 -13.44 4.05 7.42
C ARG A 84 -14.30 5.32 7.38
N GLN A 85 -15.30 5.44 8.25
CA GLN A 85 -16.22 6.58 8.28
C GLN A 85 -15.75 7.71 9.22
N LEU A 86 -14.59 7.59 9.87
CA LEU A 86 -14.09 8.63 10.75
C LEU A 86 -13.52 9.82 9.92
N PRO A 87 -13.90 11.06 10.25
CA PRO A 87 -13.30 12.24 9.65
C PRO A 87 -11.80 12.31 9.97
N PRO A 88 -10.97 12.88 9.08
CA PRO A 88 -9.53 13.00 9.33
C PRO A 88 -9.27 13.78 10.62
N GLY A 89 -8.56 13.15 11.58
CA GLY A 89 -8.07 13.82 12.80
C GLY A 89 -8.66 13.35 14.13
N LEU A 90 -9.60 12.39 14.17
CA LEU A 90 -10.16 11.89 15.43
C LEU A 90 -9.70 10.45 15.74
N ILE A 91 -8.57 10.30 16.42
CA ILE A 91 -8.19 9.03 17.06
C ILE A 91 -8.88 9.00 18.43
N ARG A 92 -9.93 8.18 18.60
CA ARG A 92 -10.41 7.87 19.94
C ARG A 92 -9.57 6.74 20.51
N HIS A 93 -8.87 7.01 21.61
CA HIS A 93 -8.47 5.97 22.54
C HIS A 93 -9.74 5.21 22.95
N ALA A 94 -9.85 3.94 22.56
CA ALA A 94 -10.90 3.06 23.05
C ALA A 94 -10.64 2.80 24.54
N GLY A 95 -11.06 3.75 25.39
CA GLY A 95 -11.11 3.55 26.83
C GLY A 95 -12.16 2.48 27.13
N THR A 96 -11.72 1.39 27.72
CA THR A 96 -12.58 0.47 28.46
C THR A 96 -13.34 1.29 29.52
N PRO A 97 -14.68 1.19 29.62
CA PRO A 97 -15.40 1.86 30.68
C PRO A 97 -15.03 1.22 32.02
N SER A 98 -14.66 2.07 32.98
CA SER A 98 -14.70 1.73 34.40
C SER A 98 -16.11 1.23 34.76
N SER A 99 -16.18 0.05 35.36
CA SER A 99 -17.33 -0.34 36.17
C SER A 99 -16.81 -0.92 37.48
N ASN A 100 -17.04 -0.15 38.54
CA ASN A 100 -17.01 -0.60 39.92
C ASN A 100 -17.92 -1.83 40.10
N VAL A 101 -17.36 -2.98 40.46
CA VAL A 101 -17.83 -3.91 41.52
C VAL A 101 -16.60 -4.64 42.06
#